data_AF-A0A8S0PNP5-F1
#
_entry.id   AF-A0A8S0PNP5-F1
#
_cell.length_a   1.000
_cell.length_b   1.000
_cell.length_c   1.000
_cell.angle_alpha   90.00
_cell.angle_beta   90.00
_cell.angle_gamma   90.00
#
_symmetry.space_group_name_H-M   'P 1'
#
loop_
_entity.id
_entity.type
_entity.pdbx_description
1 polymer ?
#
loop_
_entity_poly.entity_id
_entity_poly.type
_entity_poly.pdbx_seq_one_letter_code
_entity_poly.pdbx_strand_id
1 'polypeptide(L)'
;MGFLCDTQKNDGGVGGLRSLVRRKQVDSAHSKSSSASGSGHHQLAKALTVPHLIAIGVGSTIGAGVYILVGTVAREHSGPALTFSFLIAGIAAALSAFCYAELASRCPSAGSAYHYSYICVGEGVAWLIGWALILEYTIGGSAVARGISPNLALLFGGADSLPSFLARQTIPGLGIVVDPCAAILVFLVTGLLCVGIKESTFVQGIVTVANTCAMIFVIIAGGYLGFKTGWPGYELPVGYFPFGADGMLAGASTVFFAYIGFDSVASTAEEVKNPQRDLPMGIGIALSICCTLYMLVSAVIVGLVPYYAMDPDTPISSAFASHGMKWAAYIVTVGASTALCSTLMGSILPQPRILMAMARDGLLPSFFSDVNKHTQVPVKSTVVTGLLSGILAFFMDVEQLAGMVSVGTLVAFTVVAISVLILRYVPPDEVPLSPSFQEAIDSVSVRYSSSSSKEVDVENIKTDDITSSDRIPLLVGKQTPVGCNFEVNEANRRKIAGWTIMVTCIGVLVLTSAASSVSLYSSLRFTLCGIGGVLLLSGLVLLTWIDQDDARHNFGHSGGMLS
;
A
#
# COMPACT_ATOMS: atom_id res chain seq x y z
N MET A 1 19.00 -24.61 -17.41
CA MET A 1 20.43 -24.96 -17.40
C MET A 1 21.21 -23.69 -17.74
N GLY A 2 21.99 -23.16 -16.80
CA GLY A 2 22.74 -21.91 -16.98
C GLY A 2 22.76 -21.03 -15.73
N PHE A 3 23.29 -21.55 -14.62
CA PHE A 3 23.76 -20.75 -13.47
C PHE A 3 24.97 -21.49 -12.90
N LEU A 4 26.12 -21.32 -13.55
CA LEU A 4 27.44 -21.70 -13.06
C LEU A 4 28.41 -20.66 -13.64
N CYS A 5 29.38 -20.27 -12.80
CA CYS A 5 30.38 -19.20 -13.00
C CYS A 5 29.90 -17.77 -12.74
N ASP A 6 29.76 -17.44 -11.46
CA ASP A 6 30.72 -16.51 -10.83
C ASP A 6 30.59 -16.63 -9.31
N THR A 7 31.33 -17.58 -8.75
CA THR A 7 31.46 -17.73 -7.30
C THR A 7 32.84 -18.29 -7.01
N GLN A 8 33.85 -17.42 -7.05
CA GLN A 8 35.17 -17.79 -6.55
C GLN A 8 35.93 -16.59 -5.98
N LYS A 9 35.66 -16.25 -4.72
CA LYS A 9 36.68 -16.19 -3.66
C LYS A 9 36.07 -15.89 -2.29
N ASN A 10 36.23 -16.86 -1.39
CA ASN A 10 36.31 -16.80 0.08
C ASN A 10 35.57 -15.67 0.82
N ASP A 11 34.45 -16.01 1.47
CA ASP A 11 34.39 -16.02 2.94
C ASP A 11 33.31 -17.00 3.43
N GLY A 12 33.67 -17.86 4.37
CA GLY A 12 32.86 -18.98 4.83
C GLY A 12 31.65 -18.57 5.67
N GLY A 13 30.52 -19.27 5.50
CA GLY A 13 29.41 -19.34 6.46
C GLY A 13 28.44 -18.16 6.54
N VAL A 14 28.85 -16.93 6.18
CA VAL A 14 28.02 -15.71 6.35
C VAL A 14 27.45 -15.18 5.02
N GLY A 15 27.77 -15.81 3.88
CA GLY A 15 27.31 -15.39 2.55
C GLY A 15 25.80 -15.50 2.33
N GLY A 16 25.14 -16.49 2.93
CA GLY A 16 23.69 -16.69 2.78
C GLY A 16 22.86 -15.59 3.45
N LEU A 17 23.24 -15.15 4.66
CA LEU A 17 22.57 -14.04 5.35
C LEU A 17 22.89 -12.68 4.71
N ARG A 18 24.08 -12.48 4.14
CA ARG A 18 24.39 -11.24 3.38
C ARG A 18 23.53 -11.10 2.13
N SER A 19 23.18 -12.21 1.47
CA SER A 19 22.24 -12.20 0.33
C SER A 19 20.86 -11.67 0.72
N LEU A 20 20.37 -12.01 1.93
CA LEU A 20 19.05 -11.58 2.42
C LEU A 20 18.97 -10.07 2.74
N VAL A 21 20.12 -9.41 2.90
CA VAL A 21 20.23 -7.98 3.26
C VAL A 21 20.59 -7.12 2.04
N ARG A 22 20.70 -7.72 0.85
CA ARG A 22 20.99 -6.96 -0.37
C ARG A 22 19.87 -5.94 -0.61
N ARG A 23 20.23 -4.67 -0.74
CA ARG A 23 19.28 -3.59 -1.08
C ARG A 23 19.35 -3.33 -2.58
N LYS A 24 18.22 -2.89 -3.13
CA LYS A 24 18.16 -2.47 -4.53
C LYS A 24 18.67 -1.04 -4.63
N GLN A 25 19.68 -0.82 -5.49
CA GLN A 25 20.16 0.53 -5.79
C GLN A 25 19.04 1.36 -6.41
N VAL A 26 18.87 2.58 -5.90
CA VAL A 26 17.99 3.60 -6.49
C VAL A 26 18.74 4.29 -7.63
N ASP A 27 19.47 3.52 -8.44
CA ASP A 27 20.07 4.05 -9.65
C ASP A 27 18.99 4.16 -10.71
N SER A 28 18.53 5.40 -10.87
CA SER A 28 17.92 5.95 -12.07
C SER A 28 17.37 4.88 -13.02
N ALA A 29 16.10 4.51 -12.82
CA ALA A 29 15.25 4.03 -13.92
C ALA A 29 15.29 4.97 -15.15
N HIS A 30 15.89 6.16 -15.01
CA HIS A 30 16.31 7.07 -16.06
C HIS A 30 17.68 6.79 -16.73
N SER A 31 18.71 6.19 -16.12
CA SER A 31 20.02 5.97 -16.76
C SER A 31 20.04 4.73 -17.65
N LYS A 32 19.27 3.69 -17.29
CA LYS A 32 18.92 2.59 -18.22
C LYS A 32 17.94 3.03 -19.32
N SER A 33 17.30 4.21 -19.19
CA SER A 33 16.36 4.72 -20.21
C SER A 33 17.04 5.36 -21.42
N SER A 34 18.30 5.78 -21.30
CA SER A 34 19.02 6.49 -22.37
C SER A 34 20.06 5.64 -23.10
N SER A 35 20.46 4.49 -22.54
CA SER A 35 21.58 3.67 -23.03
C SER A 35 21.18 2.26 -23.51
N ALA A 36 19.90 1.87 -23.40
CA ALA A 36 19.41 0.53 -23.73
C ALA A 36 18.66 0.45 -25.08
N SER A 37 19.08 1.18 -26.11
CA SER A 37 18.62 0.95 -27.50
C SER A 37 19.07 -0.40 -28.10
N GLY A 38 19.53 -1.36 -27.28
CA GLY A 38 20.08 -2.64 -27.72
C GLY A 38 19.69 -3.88 -26.88
N SER A 39 18.84 -3.78 -25.85
CA SER A 39 18.36 -5.00 -25.13
C SER A 39 16.89 -4.88 -24.72
N GLY A 40 16.08 -5.87 -25.13
CA GLY A 40 14.62 -5.83 -25.23
C GLY A 40 13.80 -5.86 -23.93
N HIS A 41 14.10 -5.00 -22.95
CA HIS A 41 13.18 -4.77 -21.84
C HIS A 41 12.12 -3.73 -22.24
N HIS A 42 10.94 -4.22 -22.63
CA HIS A 42 9.81 -3.42 -23.08
C HIS A 42 9.23 -2.58 -21.93
N GLN A 43 9.12 -1.27 -22.17
CA GLN A 43 8.65 -0.26 -21.22
C GLN A 43 7.13 -0.09 -21.32
N LEU A 44 6.43 0.04 -20.18
CA LEU A 44 4.99 0.28 -20.12
C LEU A 44 4.62 1.65 -20.70
N ALA A 45 3.45 1.76 -21.32
CA ALA A 45 3.00 3.02 -21.94
C ALA A 45 2.53 4.04 -20.88
N LYS A 46 3.16 5.22 -20.85
CA LYS A 46 2.75 6.34 -19.99
C LYS A 46 1.46 7.00 -20.49
N ALA A 47 0.32 6.59 -19.96
CA ALA A 47 -1.00 7.05 -20.39
C ALA A 47 -1.87 7.65 -19.28
N LEU A 48 -1.58 7.36 -18.01
CA LEU A 48 -2.43 7.74 -16.88
C LEU A 48 -2.19 9.18 -16.42
N THR A 49 -3.28 9.81 -16.00
CA THR A 49 -3.37 11.16 -15.43
C THR A 49 -4.11 11.12 -14.10
N VAL A 50 -4.06 12.21 -13.33
CA VAL A 50 -4.72 12.36 -12.01
C VAL A 50 -6.18 11.84 -11.97
N PRO A 51 -7.11 12.20 -12.88
CA PRO A 51 -8.48 11.70 -12.81
C PRO A 51 -8.58 10.18 -13.00
N HIS A 52 -7.70 9.57 -13.81
CA HIS A 52 -7.66 8.12 -13.94
C HIS A 52 -7.13 7.46 -12.65
N LEU A 53 -6.14 8.07 -12.00
CA LEU A 53 -5.61 7.58 -10.72
C LEU A 53 -6.66 7.65 -9.60
N ILE A 54 -7.42 8.75 -9.53
CA ILE A 54 -8.55 8.87 -8.60
C ILE A 54 -9.60 7.80 -8.90
N ALA A 55 -9.94 7.58 -10.18
CA ALA A 55 -10.93 6.58 -10.55
C ALA A 55 -10.48 5.14 -10.26
N ILE A 56 -9.20 4.84 -10.42
CA ILE A 56 -8.60 3.55 -10.04
C ILE A 56 -8.64 3.39 -8.52
N GLY A 57 -8.19 4.40 -7.78
CA GLY A 57 -8.17 4.36 -6.31
C GLY A 57 -9.57 4.22 -5.71
N VAL A 58 -10.52 5.06 -6.14
CA VAL A 58 -11.91 5.00 -5.66
C VAL A 58 -12.59 3.72 -6.12
N GLY A 59 -12.39 3.26 -7.36
CA GLY A 59 -13.01 2.04 -7.87
C GLY A 59 -12.48 0.75 -7.26
N SER A 60 -11.18 0.74 -6.93
CA SER A 60 -10.54 -0.39 -6.23
C SER A 60 -10.87 -0.42 -4.74
N THR A 61 -11.29 0.71 -4.15
CA THR A 61 -11.64 0.79 -2.73
C THR A 61 -13.14 0.55 -2.52
N ILE A 62 -14.01 1.21 -3.30
CA ILE A 62 -15.49 1.08 -3.20
C ILE A 62 -15.97 -0.25 -3.76
N GLY A 63 -16.18 -1.22 -2.88
CA GLY A 63 -16.64 -2.57 -3.23
C GLY A 63 -17.32 -3.33 -2.09
N ALA A 64 -16.91 -4.59 -1.93
CA ALA A 64 -17.51 -5.53 -0.97
C ALA A 64 -17.46 -5.01 0.48
N GLY A 65 -16.43 -4.25 0.85
CA GLY A 65 -16.31 -3.71 2.21
C GLY A 65 -17.49 -2.82 2.61
N VAL A 66 -17.92 -1.90 1.75
CA VAL A 66 -19.07 -1.01 2.07
C VAL A 66 -20.42 -1.65 1.75
N TYR A 67 -20.52 -2.43 0.68
CA TYR A 67 -21.81 -2.97 0.25
C TYR A 67 -22.25 -4.21 1.03
N ILE A 68 -21.31 -4.97 1.59
CA ILE A 68 -21.58 -6.27 2.23
C ILE A 68 -21.13 -6.22 3.68
N LEU A 69 -19.86 -5.94 3.93
CA LEU A 69 -19.25 -6.07 5.26
C LEU A 69 -19.86 -5.11 6.30
N VAL A 70 -20.41 -3.98 5.87
CA VAL A 70 -21.22 -3.06 6.70
C VAL A 70 -22.33 -3.80 7.43
N GLY A 71 -23.01 -4.74 6.77
CA GLY A 71 -24.15 -5.48 7.31
C GLY A 71 -23.73 -6.44 8.41
N THR A 72 -22.77 -7.32 8.09
CA THR A 72 -22.21 -8.29 9.03
C THR A 72 -21.59 -7.59 10.24
N VAL A 73 -20.76 -6.57 10.04
CA VAL A 73 -20.08 -5.87 11.14
C VAL A 73 -21.05 -5.06 12.00
N ALA A 74 -22.06 -4.41 11.40
CA ALA A 74 -23.11 -3.75 12.18
C ALA A 74 -23.84 -4.74 13.07
N ARG A 75 -24.24 -5.89 12.50
CA ARG A 75 -25.05 -6.89 13.18
C ARG A 75 -24.29 -7.60 14.31
N GLU A 76 -23.01 -7.91 14.10
CA GLU A 76 -22.28 -8.88 14.93
C GLU A 76 -21.17 -8.25 15.80
N HIS A 77 -20.69 -7.04 15.48
CA HIS A 77 -19.53 -6.46 16.15
C HIS A 77 -19.73 -5.04 16.68
N SER A 78 -20.17 -4.10 15.84
CA SER A 78 -20.15 -2.67 16.19
C SER A 78 -21.52 -2.11 16.58
N GLY A 79 -22.61 -2.69 16.07
CA GLY A 79 -23.93 -2.09 16.22
C GLY A 79 -23.96 -0.65 15.70
N PRO A 80 -24.60 0.29 16.42
CA PRO A 80 -24.64 1.70 16.03
C PRO A 80 -23.28 2.39 15.97
N ALA A 81 -22.28 1.87 16.69
CA ALA A 81 -20.92 2.40 16.71
C ALA A 81 -20.11 2.10 15.44
N LEU A 82 -20.73 1.55 14.40
CA LEU A 82 -20.09 1.27 13.11
C LEU A 82 -19.43 2.52 12.51
N THR A 83 -20.06 3.69 12.62
CA THR A 83 -19.50 4.94 12.09
C THR A 83 -18.16 5.30 12.74
N PHE A 84 -18.01 5.08 14.05
CA PHE A 84 -16.72 5.25 14.72
C PHE A 84 -15.72 4.16 14.34
N SER A 85 -16.20 2.95 14.05
CA SER A 85 -15.35 1.86 13.56
C SER A 85 -14.73 2.22 12.19
N PHE A 86 -15.53 2.79 11.28
CA PHE A 86 -15.05 3.33 10.00
C PHE A 86 -14.11 4.53 10.20
N LEU A 87 -14.40 5.44 11.13
CA LEU A 87 -13.51 6.57 11.40
C LEU A 87 -12.12 6.11 11.85
N ILE A 88 -12.05 5.15 12.79
CA ILE A 88 -10.77 4.60 13.28
C ILE A 88 -10.01 3.90 12.16
N ALA A 89 -10.69 3.05 11.37
CA ALA A 89 -10.10 2.38 10.23
C ALA A 89 -9.61 3.39 9.15
N GLY A 90 -10.39 4.45 8.90
CA GLY A 90 -10.06 5.50 7.96
C GLY A 90 -8.86 6.34 8.39
N ILE A 91 -8.69 6.62 9.68
CA ILE A 91 -7.50 7.29 10.22
C ILE A 91 -6.26 6.40 10.02
N ALA A 92 -6.37 5.09 10.31
CA ALA A 92 -5.27 4.15 10.10
C ALA A 92 -4.89 4.04 8.61
N ALA A 93 -5.88 4.00 7.72
CA ALA A 93 -5.68 4.01 6.28
C ALA A 93 -5.06 5.35 5.80
N ALA A 94 -5.46 6.49 6.38
CA ALA A 94 -4.91 7.80 6.02
C ALA A 94 -3.43 7.95 6.37
N LEU A 95 -3.04 7.51 7.57
CA LEU A 95 -1.64 7.47 7.98
C LEU A 95 -0.82 6.59 7.02
N SER A 96 -1.35 5.42 6.66
CA SER A 96 -0.70 4.52 5.70
C SER A 96 -0.60 5.16 4.31
N ALA A 97 -1.68 5.78 3.82
CA ALA A 97 -1.72 6.44 2.53
C ALA A 97 -0.72 7.60 2.42
N PHE A 98 -0.46 8.34 3.50
CA PHE A 98 0.59 9.36 3.52
C PHE A 98 1.99 8.74 3.36
N CYS A 99 2.27 7.61 4.02
CA CYS A 99 3.53 6.88 3.82
C CYS A 99 3.68 6.37 2.38
N TYR A 100 2.60 5.83 1.80
CA TYR A 100 2.57 5.40 0.39
C TYR A 100 2.77 6.58 -0.57
N ALA A 101 2.13 7.73 -0.32
CA ALA A 101 2.28 8.92 -1.13
C ALA A 101 3.72 9.44 -1.12
N GLU A 102 4.36 9.49 0.05
CA GLU A 102 5.76 9.90 0.19
C GLU A 102 6.69 8.97 -0.60
N LEU A 103 6.57 7.65 -0.43
CA LEU A 103 7.42 6.68 -1.12
C LEU A 103 7.15 6.63 -2.62
N ALA A 104 5.89 6.70 -3.04
CA ALA A 104 5.51 6.74 -4.45
C ALA A 104 6.06 7.99 -5.16
N SER A 105 6.14 9.12 -4.44
CA SER A 105 6.74 10.35 -4.99
C SER A 105 8.26 10.27 -5.14
N ARG A 106 8.95 9.56 -4.23
CA ARG A 106 10.41 9.42 -4.23
C ARG A 106 10.92 8.32 -5.15
N CYS A 107 10.22 7.19 -5.18
CA CYS A 107 10.62 5.98 -5.91
C CYS A 107 9.46 5.48 -6.80
N PRO A 108 9.15 6.18 -7.90
CA PRO A 108 8.04 5.81 -8.77
C PRO A 108 8.35 4.53 -9.57
N SER A 109 7.93 3.37 -9.05
CA SER A 109 8.05 2.06 -9.70
C SER A 109 6.78 1.23 -9.49
N ALA A 110 6.48 0.34 -10.44
CA ALA A 110 5.25 -0.48 -10.43
C ALA A 110 5.19 -1.53 -9.31
N GLY A 111 6.28 -1.74 -8.56
CA GLY A 111 6.35 -2.76 -7.50
C GLY A 111 5.73 -2.37 -6.15
N SER A 112 5.19 -1.15 -5.99
CA SER A 112 4.52 -0.68 -4.76
C SER A 112 5.32 -1.04 -3.48
N ALA A 113 4.67 -1.57 -2.43
CA ALA A 113 5.29 -1.93 -1.16
C ALA A 113 6.45 -2.94 -1.25
N TYR A 114 6.45 -3.85 -2.23
CA TYR A 114 7.59 -4.75 -2.48
C TYR A 114 8.84 -3.95 -2.84
N HIS A 115 8.71 -3.00 -3.76
CA HIS A 115 9.85 -2.20 -4.21
C HIS A 115 10.37 -1.28 -3.10
N TYR A 116 9.48 -0.67 -2.33
CA TYR A 116 9.86 0.19 -1.19
C TYR A 116 10.63 -0.61 -0.13
N SER A 117 10.17 -1.83 0.17
CA SER A 117 10.84 -2.73 1.12
C SER A 117 12.21 -3.20 0.62
N TYR A 118 12.37 -3.41 -0.69
CA TYR A 118 13.65 -3.81 -1.27
C TYR A 118 14.69 -2.68 -1.20
N ILE A 119 14.27 -1.45 -1.44
CA ILE A 119 15.17 -0.29 -1.34
C ILE A 119 15.57 -0.04 0.11
N CYS A 120 14.61 -0.08 1.04
CA CYS A 120 14.84 0.38 2.41
C CYS A 120 15.37 -0.73 3.33
N VAL A 121 14.80 -1.93 3.25
CA VAL A 121 15.06 -3.01 4.22
C VAL A 121 16.07 -4.00 3.65
N GLY A 122 15.75 -4.60 2.51
CA GLY A 122 16.56 -5.60 1.83
C GLY A 122 15.76 -6.72 1.17
N GLU A 123 16.45 -7.57 0.43
CA GLU A 123 15.89 -8.62 -0.43
C GLU A 123 14.99 -9.62 0.31
N GLY A 124 15.38 -10.08 1.49
CA GLY A 124 14.61 -11.11 2.22
C GLY A 124 13.24 -10.59 2.68
N VAL A 125 13.20 -9.38 3.23
CA VAL A 125 11.93 -8.74 3.63
C VAL A 125 11.11 -8.37 2.40
N ALA A 126 11.75 -7.87 1.34
CA ALA A 126 11.07 -7.61 0.08
C ALA A 126 10.41 -8.87 -0.48
N TRP A 127 11.10 -10.00 -0.52
CA TRP A 127 10.55 -11.27 -0.98
C TRP A 127 9.32 -11.71 -0.19
N LEU A 128 9.39 -11.61 1.14
CA LEU A 128 8.25 -11.94 2.02
C LEU A 128 7.06 -11.02 1.75
N ILE A 129 7.30 -9.71 1.63
CA ILE A 129 6.25 -8.72 1.35
C ILE A 129 5.68 -8.88 -0.06
N GLY A 130 6.51 -9.23 -1.05
CA GLY A 130 6.06 -9.52 -2.41
C GLY A 130 5.06 -10.69 -2.43
N TRP A 131 5.36 -11.79 -1.73
CA TRP A 131 4.42 -12.91 -1.57
C TRP A 131 3.18 -12.53 -0.76
N ALA A 132 3.34 -11.75 0.31
CA ALA A 132 2.21 -11.25 1.09
C ALA A 132 1.24 -10.45 0.22
N LEU A 133 1.75 -9.54 -0.63
CA LEU A 133 0.93 -8.75 -1.56
C LEU A 133 0.25 -9.63 -2.62
N ILE A 134 0.94 -10.62 -3.19
CA ILE A 134 0.31 -11.55 -4.16
C ILE A 134 -0.88 -12.25 -3.50
N LEU A 135 -0.67 -12.80 -2.30
CA LEU A 135 -1.70 -13.52 -1.56
C LEU A 135 -2.84 -12.57 -1.18
N GLU A 136 -2.53 -11.39 -0.67
CA GLU A 136 -3.47 -10.34 -0.30
C GLU A 136 -4.41 -10.01 -1.46
N TYR A 137 -3.87 -9.65 -2.63
CA TYR A 137 -4.70 -9.33 -3.79
C TYR A 137 -5.49 -10.55 -4.32
N THR A 138 -4.97 -11.76 -4.16
CA THR A 138 -5.65 -12.99 -4.61
C THR A 138 -6.84 -13.28 -3.72
N ILE A 139 -6.62 -13.26 -2.40
CA ILE A 139 -7.64 -13.49 -1.38
C ILE A 139 -8.65 -12.34 -1.40
N GLY A 140 -8.20 -11.10 -1.57
CA GLY A 140 -9.04 -9.90 -1.70
C GLY A 140 -9.93 -9.94 -2.92
N GLY A 141 -9.37 -10.26 -4.10
CA GLY A 141 -10.16 -10.47 -5.32
C GLY A 141 -11.19 -11.60 -5.14
N SER A 142 -10.81 -12.69 -4.48
CA SER A 142 -11.72 -13.80 -4.18
C SER A 142 -12.88 -13.38 -3.26
N ALA A 143 -12.58 -12.60 -2.21
CA ALA A 143 -13.57 -12.08 -1.26
C ALA A 143 -14.60 -11.19 -1.97
N VAL A 144 -14.12 -10.29 -2.83
CA VAL A 144 -14.97 -9.39 -3.62
C VAL A 144 -15.82 -10.17 -4.59
N ALA A 145 -15.25 -11.16 -5.28
CA ALA A 145 -15.99 -11.99 -6.24
C ALA A 145 -17.15 -12.73 -5.58
N ARG A 146 -16.98 -13.28 -4.37
CA ARG A 146 -18.06 -13.95 -3.63
C ARG A 146 -19.18 -13.04 -3.15
N GLY A 147 -18.89 -11.75 -3.09
CA GLY A 147 -19.90 -10.74 -2.80
C GLY A 147 -20.93 -10.56 -3.93
N ILE A 148 -20.63 -11.02 -5.15
CA ILE A 148 -21.54 -10.81 -6.29
C ILE A 148 -22.80 -11.65 -6.18
N SER A 149 -22.70 -12.87 -5.64
CA SER A 149 -23.76 -13.86 -5.75
C SER A 149 -25.05 -13.47 -5.04
N PRO A 150 -25.03 -12.92 -3.80
CA PRO A 150 -26.25 -12.42 -3.16
C PRO A 150 -26.86 -11.22 -3.89
N ASN A 151 -26.03 -10.31 -4.40
CA ASN A 151 -26.49 -9.13 -5.14
C ASN A 151 -27.13 -9.54 -6.47
N LEU A 152 -26.56 -10.53 -7.16
CA LEU A 152 -27.10 -11.07 -8.40
C LEU A 152 -28.39 -11.87 -8.16
N ALA A 153 -28.47 -12.64 -7.08
CA ALA A 153 -29.69 -13.34 -6.67
C ALA A 153 -30.85 -12.36 -6.45
N LEU A 154 -30.57 -11.24 -5.77
CA LEU A 154 -31.57 -10.20 -5.53
C LEU A 154 -32.01 -9.52 -6.83
N LEU A 155 -31.11 -9.37 -7.80
CA LEU A 155 -31.40 -8.80 -9.11
C LEU A 155 -32.34 -9.68 -9.95
N PHE A 156 -32.18 -11.01 -9.88
CA PHE A 156 -33.03 -11.98 -10.60
C PHE A 156 -34.38 -12.28 -9.91
N GLY A 157 -34.70 -11.59 -8.82
CA GLY A 157 -35.99 -11.70 -8.14
C GLY A 157 -36.01 -12.62 -6.93
N GLY A 158 -34.85 -13.01 -6.40
CA GLY A 158 -34.73 -13.75 -5.13
C GLY A 158 -33.71 -14.90 -5.19
N ALA A 159 -33.40 -15.46 -4.02
CA ALA A 159 -32.43 -16.57 -3.86
C ALA A 159 -32.75 -17.79 -4.74
N ASP A 160 -34.03 -18.05 -5.03
CA ASP A 160 -34.51 -19.22 -5.78
C ASP A 160 -34.60 -18.99 -7.30
N SER A 161 -34.37 -17.77 -7.77
CA SER A 161 -34.51 -17.41 -9.19
C SER A 161 -33.21 -17.53 -9.99
N LEU A 162 -32.09 -17.84 -9.33
CA LEU A 162 -30.81 -18.11 -9.99
C LEU A 162 -30.81 -19.54 -10.59
N PRO A 163 -30.29 -19.73 -11.81
CA PRO A 163 -30.08 -21.08 -12.34
C PRO A 163 -29.24 -21.90 -11.36
N SER A 164 -29.59 -23.16 -11.14
CA SER A 164 -28.93 -24.05 -10.17
C SER A 164 -27.42 -24.21 -10.39
N PHE A 165 -26.92 -23.93 -11.61
CA PHE A 165 -25.50 -23.91 -11.96
C PHE A 165 -24.75 -22.66 -11.48
N LEU A 166 -25.44 -21.55 -11.18
CA LEU A 166 -24.87 -20.27 -10.72
C LEU A 166 -25.13 -20.01 -9.23
N ALA A 167 -26.12 -20.67 -8.63
CA ALA A 167 -26.44 -20.53 -7.22
C ALA A 167 -25.35 -21.12 -6.30
N ARG A 168 -25.21 -20.57 -5.09
CA ARG A 168 -24.34 -21.15 -4.05
C ARG A 168 -24.82 -22.57 -3.74
N GLN A 169 -23.94 -23.54 -3.87
CA GLN A 169 -24.23 -24.93 -3.53
C GLN A 169 -23.42 -25.34 -2.30
N THR A 170 -24.11 -25.79 -1.26
CA THR A 170 -23.46 -26.38 -0.09
C THR A 170 -23.22 -27.85 -0.38
N ILE A 171 -21.97 -28.31 -0.39
CA ILE A 171 -21.67 -29.74 -0.57
C ILE A 171 -22.02 -30.47 0.74
N PRO A 172 -23.05 -31.35 0.76
CA PRO A 172 -23.40 -32.09 1.96
C PRO A 172 -22.27 -33.09 2.28
N GLY A 173 -21.57 -32.87 3.41
CA GLY A 173 -20.49 -33.73 3.90
C GLY A 173 -19.22 -32.98 4.34
N LEU A 174 -18.93 -31.81 3.76
CA LEU A 174 -17.75 -30.99 4.09
C LEU A 174 -18.11 -29.64 4.74
N GLY A 175 -19.37 -29.23 4.70
CA GLY A 175 -19.80 -27.92 5.23
C GLY A 175 -19.28 -26.72 4.44
N ILE A 176 -18.72 -26.94 3.24
CA ILE A 176 -18.17 -25.90 2.38
C ILE A 176 -19.26 -25.35 1.44
N VAL A 177 -19.45 -24.04 1.44
CA VAL A 177 -20.36 -23.32 0.53
C VAL A 177 -19.61 -22.94 -0.74
N VAL A 178 -19.97 -23.61 -1.82
CA VAL A 178 -19.31 -23.47 -3.12
C VAL A 178 -20.03 -22.42 -3.97
N ASP A 179 -19.27 -21.52 -4.59
CA ASP A 179 -19.81 -20.41 -5.39
C ASP A 179 -19.26 -20.42 -6.84
N PRO A 180 -19.97 -21.06 -7.79
CA PRO A 180 -19.57 -21.09 -9.19
C PRO A 180 -19.71 -19.72 -9.88
N CYS A 181 -20.66 -18.87 -9.46
CA CYS A 181 -20.85 -17.54 -10.02
C CYS A 181 -19.64 -16.64 -9.75
N ALA A 182 -19.11 -16.68 -8.53
CA ALA A 182 -17.90 -15.96 -8.15
C ALA A 182 -16.70 -16.36 -9.02
N ALA A 183 -16.48 -17.67 -9.24
CA ALA A 183 -15.40 -18.17 -10.08
C ALA A 183 -15.52 -17.70 -11.55
N ILE A 184 -16.72 -17.79 -12.12
CA ILE A 184 -16.99 -17.31 -13.50
C ILE A 184 -16.68 -15.81 -13.60
N LEU A 185 -17.09 -15.01 -12.62
CA LEU A 185 -16.81 -13.57 -12.60
C LEU A 185 -15.31 -13.29 -12.58
N VAL A 186 -14.53 -14.01 -11.76
CA VAL A 186 -13.06 -13.88 -11.73
C VAL A 186 -12.46 -14.18 -13.10
N PHE A 187 -12.90 -15.25 -13.77
CA PHE A 187 -12.40 -15.58 -15.12
C PHE A 187 -12.78 -14.52 -16.16
N LEU A 188 -13.99 -13.95 -16.08
CA LEU A 188 -14.43 -12.88 -16.97
C LEU A 188 -13.59 -11.61 -16.77
N VAL A 189 -13.36 -11.19 -15.53
CA VAL A 189 -12.52 -10.02 -15.22
C VAL A 189 -11.05 -10.27 -15.60
N THR A 190 -10.55 -11.48 -15.38
CA THR A 190 -9.20 -11.89 -15.81
C THR A 190 -9.07 -11.80 -17.33
N GLY A 191 -10.08 -12.28 -18.08
CA GLY A 191 -10.13 -12.15 -19.53
C GLY A 191 -10.15 -10.70 -20.01
N LEU A 192 -10.95 -9.84 -19.35
CA LEU A 192 -11.01 -8.41 -19.66
C LEU A 192 -9.66 -7.72 -19.44
N LEU A 193 -8.97 -8.02 -18.34
CA LEU A 193 -7.65 -7.47 -18.04
C LEU A 193 -6.57 -7.94 -19.04
N CYS A 194 -6.77 -9.09 -19.70
CA CYS A 194 -5.88 -9.56 -20.75
C CYS A 194 -6.01 -8.77 -22.07
N VAL A 195 -7.16 -8.12 -22.34
CA VAL A 195 -7.43 -7.35 -23.57
C VAL A 195 -6.58 -6.07 -23.62
N GLY A 196 -6.34 -5.43 -22.47
CA GLY A 196 -5.43 -4.28 -22.38
C GLY A 196 -5.79 -3.29 -21.28
N ILE A 197 -4.77 -2.58 -20.79
CA ILE A 197 -4.90 -1.63 -19.66
C ILE A 197 -5.69 -0.37 -20.04
N LYS A 198 -5.54 0.15 -21.26
CA LYS A 198 -6.25 1.39 -21.68
C LYS A 198 -7.76 1.21 -21.63
N GLU A 199 -8.26 0.13 -22.23
CA GLU A 199 -9.69 -0.18 -22.22
C GLU A 199 -10.16 -0.51 -20.79
N SER A 200 -9.37 -1.28 -20.04
CA SER A 200 -9.70 -1.63 -18.64
C SER A 200 -9.82 -0.40 -17.74
N THR A 201 -8.91 0.57 -17.86
CA THR A 201 -8.91 1.80 -17.05
C THR A 201 -10.01 2.77 -17.46
N PHE A 202 -10.41 2.79 -18.73
CA PHE A 202 -11.58 3.55 -19.18
C PHE A 202 -12.88 2.96 -18.62
N VAL A 203 -13.07 1.65 -18.74
CA VAL A 203 -14.22 0.94 -18.17
C VAL A 203 -14.27 1.12 -16.64
N GLN A 204 -13.13 0.96 -15.96
CA GLN A 204 -12.99 1.24 -14.53
C GLN A 204 -13.46 2.66 -14.20
N GLY A 205 -13.04 3.64 -15.00
CA GLY A 205 -13.42 5.05 -14.80
C GLY A 205 -14.94 5.27 -14.82
N ILE A 206 -15.62 4.73 -15.83
CA ILE A 206 -17.08 4.83 -15.96
C ILE A 206 -17.78 4.17 -14.76
N VAL A 207 -17.34 2.96 -14.42
CA VAL A 207 -17.93 2.17 -13.33
C VAL A 207 -17.74 2.88 -11.99
N THR A 208 -16.56 3.42 -11.72
CA THR A 208 -16.28 4.19 -10.49
C THR A 208 -17.18 5.41 -10.36
N VAL A 209 -17.38 6.17 -11.43
CA VAL A 209 -18.27 7.34 -11.42
C VAL A 209 -19.70 6.91 -11.13
N ALA A 210 -20.20 5.86 -11.79
CA ALA A 210 -21.52 5.32 -11.54
C ALA A 210 -21.71 4.85 -10.08
N ASN A 211 -20.73 4.15 -9.51
CA ASN A 211 -20.79 3.68 -8.12
C ASN A 211 -20.71 4.82 -7.10
N THR A 212 -19.91 5.85 -7.39
CA THR A 212 -19.84 7.07 -6.57
C THR A 212 -21.20 7.76 -6.56
N CYS A 213 -21.86 7.88 -7.71
CA CYS A 213 -23.23 8.39 -7.80
C CYS A 213 -24.23 7.52 -7.04
N ALA A 214 -24.11 6.18 -7.10
CA ALA A 214 -24.97 5.27 -6.34
C ALA A 214 -24.80 5.46 -4.82
N MET A 215 -23.58 5.64 -4.33
CA MET A 215 -23.30 5.95 -2.91
C MET A 215 -23.91 7.29 -2.49
N ILE A 216 -23.75 8.34 -3.30
CA ILE A 216 -24.38 9.64 -3.04
C ILE A 216 -25.91 9.52 -3.01
N PHE A 217 -26.48 8.73 -3.92
CA PHE A 217 -27.92 8.43 -3.91
C PHE A 217 -28.36 7.75 -2.61
N VAL A 218 -27.62 6.75 -2.13
CA VAL A 218 -27.89 6.08 -0.84
C VAL A 218 -27.86 7.09 0.31
N ILE A 219 -26.89 8.00 0.34
CA ILE A 219 -26.76 9.02 1.39
C ILE A 219 -27.97 9.98 1.37
N ILE A 220 -28.34 10.49 0.19
CA ILE A 220 -29.44 11.47 0.06
C ILE A 220 -30.79 10.81 0.32
N ALA A 221 -31.08 9.70 -0.36
CA ALA A 221 -32.36 9.00 -0.22
C ALA A 221 -32.51 8.40 1.17
N GLY A 222 -31.46 7.77 1.69
CA GLY A 222 -31.47 7.21 3.05
C GLY A 222 -31.55 8.28 4.12
N GLY A 223 -30.85 9.42 3.95
CA GLY A 223 -30.98 10.57 4.83
C GLY A 223 -32.41 11.12 4.86
N TYR A 224 -33.04 11.28 3.69
CA TYR A 224 -34.44 11.69 3.58
C TYR A 224 -35.40 10.72 4.30
N LEU A 225 -35.18 9.41 4.17
CA LEU A 225 -35.96 8.41 4.91
C LEU A 225 -35.72 8.52 6.42
N GLY A 226 -34.47 8.66 6.86
CA GLY A 226 -34.11 8.78 8.27
C GLY A 226 -34.79 9.97 8.95
N PHE A 227 -34.81 11.13 8.29
CA PHE A 227 -35.53 12.30 8.80
C PHE A 227 -37.06 12.11 8.84
N LYS A 228 -37.62 11.26 7.97
CA LYS A 228 -39.05 10.94 7.95
C LYS A 228 -39.44 9.91 9.02
N THR A 229 -38.58 8.92 9.28
CA THR A 229 -38.85 7.82 10.22
C THR A 229 -38.33 8.08 11.62
N GLY A 230 -37.53 9.14 11.83
CA GLY A 230 -36.98 9.48 13.15
C GLY A 230 -35.75 8.67 13.54
N TRP A 231 -35.07 8.03 12.58
CA TRP A 231 -33.86 7.22 12.82
C TRP A 231 -34.04 6.07 13.82
N PRO A 232 -34.93 5.09 13.53
CA PRO A 232 -35.26 4.00 14.46
C PRO A 232 -34.05 3.13 14.85
N GLY A 233 -32.98 3.11 14.05
CA GLY A 233 -31.78 2.36 14.36
C GLY A 233 -30.91 2.96 15.48
N TYR A 234 -31.11 4.23 15.85
CA TYR A 234 -30.45 4.85 17.01
C TYR A 234 -31.29 4.78 18.30
N GLU A 235 -32.59 4.52 18.19
CA GLU A 235 -33.50 4.38 19.33
C GLU A 235 -33.40 2.96 19.93
N LEU A 236 -32.28 2.69 20.61
CA LEU A 236 -32.00 1.38 21.19
C LEU A 236 -32.07 1.39 22.72
N PRO A 237 -32.74 0.40 23.34
CA PRO A 237 -32.82 0.30 24.81
C PRO A 237 -31.46 -0.02 25.47
N VAL A 238 -30.51 -0.57 24.70
CA VAL A 238 -29.16 -0.95 25.14
C VAL A 238 -28.10 0.14 24.94
N GLY A 239 -28.49 1.30 24.39
CA GLY A 239 -27.58 2.42 24.11
C GLY A 239 -26.80 2.27 22.78
N TYR A 240 -25.87 3.20 22.55
CA TYR A 240 -25.13 3.32 21.28
C TYR A 240 -24.00 2.28 21.11
N PHE A 241 -23.53 1.68 22.21
CA PHE A 241 -22.43 0.70 22.22
C PHE A 241 -22.91 -0.68 22.75
N PRO A 242 -23.73 -1.43 21.98
CA PRO A 242 -24.27 -2.71 22.42
C PRO A 242 -23.19 -3.77 22.69
N PHE A 243 -22.07 -3.71 21.95
CA PHE A 243 -20.92 -4.61 22.10
C PHE A 243 -19.73 -3.97 22.84
N GLY A 244 -19.95 -2.81 23.47
CA GLY A 244 -18.90 -2.05 24.14
C GLY A 244 -17.83 -1.49 23.18
N ALA A 245 -16.74 -0.97 23.78
CA ALA A 245 -15.61 -0.44 23.01
C ALA A 245 -14.81 -1.56 22.30
N ASP A 246 -14.78 -2.76 22.88
CA ASP A 246 -14.09 -3.91 22.31
C ASP A 246 -14.73 -4.35 20.98
N GLY A 247 -16.07 -4.40 20.92
CA GLY A 247 -16.80 -4.69 19.68
C GLY A 247 -16.59 -3.63 18.60
N MET A 248 -16.54 -2.35 18.98
CA MET A 248 -16.22 -1.26 18.05
C MET A 248 -14.80 -1.41 17.47
N LEU A 249 -13.80 -1.75 18.28
CA LEU A 249 -12.42 -1.95 17.82
C LEU A 249 -12.27 -3.21 16.95
N ALA A 250 -12.95 -4.30 17.31
CA ALA A 250 -13.02 -5.51 16.48
C ALA A 250 -13.67 -5.24 15.12
N GLY A 251 -14.76 -4.46 15.12
CA GLY A 251 -15.41 -4.01 13.90
C GLY A 251 -14.49 -3.11 13.06
N ALA A 252 -13.72 -2.20 13.67
CA ALA A 252 -12.75 -1.36 12.98
C ALA A 252 -11.69 -2.18 12.21
N SER A 253 -11.19 -3.27 12.82
CA SER A 253 -10.25 -4.18 12.15
C SER A 253 -10.87 -4.90 10.95
N THR A 254 -12.17 -5.20 11.01
CA THR A 254 -12.88 -5.89 9.93
C THR A 254 -13.21 -4.94 8.79
N VAL A 255 -13.76 -3.74 9.09
CA VAL A 255 -14.06 -2.71 8.07
C VAL A 255 -12.82 -2.06 7.48
N PHE A 256 -11.63 -2.28 8.06
CA PHE A 256 -10.37 -1.92 7.41
C PHE A 256 -10.26 -2.49 5.99
N PHE A 257 -10.84 -3.68 5.77
CA PHE A 257 -10.97 -4.28 4.44
C PHE A 257 -11.58 -3.32 3.41
N ALA A 258 -12.54 -2.47 3.80
CA ALA A 258 -13.18 -1.52 2.90
C ALA A 258 -12.25 -0.41 2.41
N TYR A 259 -11.16 -0.13 3.13
CA TYR A 259 -10.17 0.88 2.78
C TYR A 259 -9.02 0.36 1.92
N ILE A 260 -8.94 -0.95 1.70
CA ILE A 260 -7.93 -1.58 0.84
C ILE A 260 -8.26 -1.24 -0.61
N GLY A 261 -7.25 -0.80 -1.38
CA GLY A 261 -7.43 -0.41 -2.78
C GLY A 261 -6.67 0.85 -3.17
N PHE A 262 -6.48 1.82 -2.25
CA PHE A 262 -5.74 3.06 -2.57
C PHE A 262 -4.30 2.77 -3.01
N ASP A 263 -3.69 1.69 -2.51
CA ASP A 263 -2.35 1.20 -2.81
C ASP A 263 -2.23 0.59 -4.22
N SER A 264 -3.37 0.22 -4.85
CA SER A 264 -3.42 -0.17 -6.26
C SER A 264 -2.94 0.96 -7.19
N VAL A 265 -3.16 2.22 -6.79
CA VAL A 265 -2.72 3.42 -7.51
C VAL A 265 -1.19 3.46 -7.57
N ALA A 266 -0.50 3.12 -6.47
CA ALA A 266 0.95 3.09 -6.41
C ALA A 266 1.56 2.05 -7.37
N SER A 267 0.86 0.94 -7.60
CA SER A 267 1.30 -0.11 -8.54
C SER A 267 1.26 0.34 -10.02
N THR A 268 0.58 1.45 -10.33
CA THR A 268 0.51 2.01 -11.69
C THR A 268 1.58 3.08 -11.98
N ALA A 269 2.54 3.29 -11.08
CA ALA A 269 3.53 4.37 -11.18
C ALA A 269 4.29 4.45 -12.51
N GLU A 270 4.62 3.31 -13.14
CA GLU A 270 5.34 3.27 -14.43
C GLU A 270 4.51 3.75 -15.63
N GLU A 271 3.19 3.81 -15.49
CA GLU A 271 2.24 4.19 -16.55
C GLU A 271 1.70 5.62 -16.38
N VAL A 272 2.11 6.33 -15.33
CA VAL A 272 1.72 7.72 -15.04
C VAL A 272 2.65 8.70 -15.74
N LYS A 273 2.10 9.79 -16.28
CA LYS A 273 2.89 10.85 -16.94
C LYS A 273 3.84 11.55 -15.97
N ASN A 274 3.33 12.04 -14.83
CA ASN A 274 4.08 12.75 -13.80
C ASN A 274 3.92 12.07 -12.43
N PRO A 275 4.56 10.92 -12.18
CA PRO A 275 4.30 10.10 -11.00
C PRO A 275 4.61 10.80 -9.68
N GLN A 276 5.62 11.69 -9.64
CA GLN A 276 6.05 12.38 -8.42
C GLN A 276 4.95 13.27 -7.79
N ARG A 277 4.08 13.83 -8.63
CA ARG A 277 2.98 14.71 -8.20
C ARG A 277 1.63 14.02 -8.30
N ASP A 278 1.39 13.28 -9.38
CA ASP A 278 0.07 12.74 -9.68
C ASP A 278 -0.27 11.54 -8.76
N LEU A 279 0.71 10.73 -8.36
CA LEU A 279 0.48 9.59 -7.44
C LEU A 279 0.06 10.05 -6.04
N PRO A 280 0.79 10.97 -5.35
CA PRO A 280 0.34 11.50 -4.06
C PRO A 280 -1.06 12.12 -4.11
N MET A 281 -1.35 12.91 -5.14
CA MET A 281 -2.67 13.53 -5.31
C MET A 281 -3.75 12.47 -5.52
N GLY A 282 -3.49 11.45 -6.36
CA GLY A 282 -4.43 10.36 -6.62
C GLY A 282 -4.75 9.55 -5.36
N ILE A 283 -3.73 9.13 -4.61
CA ILE A 283 -3.89 8.35 -3.36
C ILE A 283 -4.66 9.15 -2.31
N GLY A 284 -4.25 10.39 -2.04
CA GLY A 284 -4.86 11.23 -1.01
C GLY A 284 -6.31 11.61 -1.32
N ILE A 285 -6.61 11.99 -2.57
CA ILE A 285 -7.97 12.35 -2.99
C ILE A 285 -8.88 11.11 -2.99
N ALA A 286 -8.41 9.97 -3.53
CA ALA A 286 -9.20 8.75 -3.57
C ALA A 286 -9.59 8.28 -2.16
N LEU A 287 -8.64 8.27 -1.23
CA LEU A 287 -8.91 7.86 0.14
C LEU A 287 -9.86 8.82 0.86
N SER A 288 -9.68 10.13 0.69
CA SER A 288 -10.55 11.15 1.31
C SER A 288 -12.01 11.02 0.85
N ILE A 289 -12.22 10.79 -0.46
CA ILE A 289 -13.54 10.52 -1.04
C ILE A 289 -14.15 9.25 -0.42
N CYS A 290 -13.40 8.14 -0.40
CA CYS A 290 -13.89 6.87 0.13
C CYS A 290 -14.24 6.98 1.63
N CYS A 291 -13.36 7.60 2.42
CA CYS A 291 -13.57 7.80 3.85
C CYS A 291 -14.86 8.59 4.14
N THR A 292 -15.07 9.69 3.43
CA THR A 292 -16.27 10.52 3.57
C THR A 292 -17.52 9.74 3.20
N LEU A 293 -17.51 9.03 2.06
CA LEU A 293 -18.65 8.24 1.61
C LEU A 293 -18.99 7.11 2.58
N TYR A 294 -17.98 6.39 3.08
CA TYR A 294 -18.20 5.26 3.99
C TYR A 294 -18.80 5.68 5.32
N MET A 295 -18.29 6.77 5.91
CA MET A 295 -18.84 7.29 7.17
C MET A 295 -20.29 7.76 7.01
N LEU A 296 -20.62 8.42 5.90
CA LEU A 296 -21.98 8.88 5.63
C LEU A 296 -22.93 7.71 5.38
N VAL A 297 -22.51 6.73 4.59
CA VAL A 297 -23.31 5.52 4.31
C VAL A 297 -23.52 4.70 5.57
N SER A 298 -22.47 4.49 6.39
CA SER A 298 -22.61 3.76 7.64
C SER A 298 -23.57 4.46 8.60
N ALA A 299 -23.47 5.79 8.74
CA ALA A 299 -24.35 6.56 9.60
C ALA A 299 -25.83 6.51 9.15
N VAL A 300 -26.06 6.54 7.83
CA VAL A 300 -27.41 6.46 7.25
C VAL A 300 -28.00 5.07 7.41
N ILE A 301 -27.28 4.01 7.03
CA ILE A 301 -27.82 2.64 7.02
C ILE A 301 -28.10 2.12 8.42
N VAL A 302 -27.18 2.34 9.35
CA VAL A 302 -27.38 2.01 10.77
C VAL A 302 -28.55 2.78 11.36
N GLY A 303 -28.76 4.03 10.94
CA GLY A 303 -29.88 4.84 11.42
C GLY A 303 -31.24 4.39 10.87
N LEU A 304 -31.28 3.80 9.67
CA LEU A 304 -32.50 3.32 9.03
C LEU A 304 -32.99 1.97 9.54
N VAL A 305 -32.08 1.05 9.84
CA VAL A 305 -32.42 -0.32 10.25
C VAL A 305 -31.67 -0.69 11.53
N PRO A 306 -32.38 -1.12 12.59
CA PRO A 306 -31.73 -1.60 13.80
C PRO A 306 -30.75 -2.75 13.51
N TYR A 307 -29.59 -2.73 14.17
CA TYR A 307 -28.48 -3.65 13.86
C TYR A 307 -28.86 -5.15 13.91
N TYR A 308 -29.78 -5.55 14.81
CA TYR A 308 -30.23 -6.93 14.95
C TYR A 308 -31.16 -7.42 13.82
N ALA A 309 -31.74 -6.49 13.05
CA ALA A 309 -32.62 -6.78 11.91
C ALA A 309 -31.92 -6.54 10.56
N MET A 310 -30.63 -6.17 10.58
CA MET A 310 -29.86 -5.90 9.38
C MET A 310 -29.52 -7.20 8.64
N ASP A 311 -29.70 -7.19 7.33
CA ASP A 311 -29.30 -8.29 6.45
C ASP A 311 -27.76 -8.32 6.30
N PRO A 312 -27.10 -9.47 6.54
CA PRO A 312 -25.64 -9.56 6.49
C PRO A 312 -25.07 -9.52 5.07
N ASP A 313 -25.81 -9.98 4.06
CA ASP A 313 -25.30 -10.08 2.68
C ASP A 313 -25.62 -8.83 1.84
N THR A 314 -26.77 -8.20 2.08
CA THR A 314 -27.30 -7.08 1.28
C THR A 314 -27.90 -5.94 2.13
N PRO A 315 -27.13 -5.36 3.07
CA PRO A 315 -27.64 -4.41 4.07
C PRO A 315 -28.26 -3.15 3.46
N ILE A 316 -27.67 -2.62 2.38
CA ILE A 316 -28.11 -1.35 1.79
C ILE A 316 -29.42 -1.52 1.01
N SER A 317 -29.50 -2.53 0.13
CA SER A 317 -30.67 -2.76 -0.72
C SER A 317 -31.88 -3.22 0.08
N SER A 318 -31.67 -4.12 1.06
CA SER A 318 -32.72 -4.60 1.97
C SER A 318 -33.29 -3.47 2.85
N ALA A 319 -32.46 -2.53 3.30
CA ALA A 319 -32.90 -1.35 4.06
C ALA A 319 -33.89 -0.46 3.27
N PHE A 320 -33.66 -0.27 1.97
CA PHE A 320 -34.60 0.46 1.10
C PHE A 320 -35.85 -0.34 0.77
N ALA A 321 -35.71 -1.67 0.61
CA ALA A 321 -36.83 -2.57 0.33
C ALA A 321 -37.81 -2.64 1.51
N SER A 322 -37.32 -2.69 2.76
CA SER A 322 -38.14 -2.73 3.98
C SER A 322 -39.00 -1.46 4.16
N HIS A 323 -38.53 -0.33 3.64
CA HIS A 323 -39.26 0.95 3.63
C HIS A 323 -40.16 1.14 2.40
N GLY A 324 -40.39 0.08 1.61
CA GLY A 324 -41.31 0.09 0.46
C GLY A 324 -40.73 0.66 -0.84
N MET A 325 -39.44 1.03 -0.89
CA MET A 325 -38.80 1.59 -2.07
C MET A 325 -38.08 0.52 -2.91
N LYS A 326 -38.85 -0.39 -3.50
CA LYS A 326 -38.31 -1.49 -4.34
C LYS A 326 -37.49 -0.98 -5.55
N TRP A 327 -37.89 0.15 -6.13
CA TRP A 327 -37.16 0.76 -7.25
C TRP A 327 -35.76 1.25 -6.82
N ALA A 328 -35.64 1.81 -5.61
CA ALA A 328 -34.36 2.27 -5.06
C ALA A 328 -33.48 1.07 -4.71
N ALA A 329 -34.05 0.01 -4.13
CA ALA A 329 -33.34 -1.24 -3.87
C ALA A 329 -32.75 -1.84 -5.15
N TYR A 330 -33.48 -1.80 -6.27
CA TYR A 330 -32.97 -2.27 -7.57
C TYR A 330 -31.76 -1.44 -8.06
N ILE A 331 -31.86 -0.11 -8.02
CA ILE A 331 -30.74 0.79 -8.40
C ILE A 331 -29.50 0.51 -7.55
N VAL A 332 -29.68 0.37 -6.23
CA VAL A 332 -28.58 0.08 -5.30
C VAL A 332 -27.97 -1.29 -5.57
N THR A 333 -28.78 -2.31 -5.89
CA THR A 333 -28.29 -3.67 -6.18
C THR A 333 -27.49 -3.72 -7.48
N VAL A 334 -27.93 -2.99 -8.51
CA VAL A 334 -27.16 -2.80 -9.74
C VAL A 334 -25.84 -2.09 -9.43
N GLY A 335 -25.88 -1.01 -8.64
CA GLY A 335 -24.69 -0.28 -8.20
C GLY A 335 -23.72 -1.13 -7.37
N ALA A 336 -24.22 -2.00 -6.51
CA ALA A 336 -23.42 -2.95 -5.75
C ALA A 336 -22.74 -3.95 -6.68
N SER A 337 -23.49 -4.49 -7.65
CA SER A 337 -22.95 -5.45 -8.62
C SER A 337 -21.84 -4.82 -9.48
N THR A 338 -22.03 -3.59 -9.96
CA THR A 338 -21.01 -2.87 -10.71
C THR A 338 -19.82 -2.47 -9.84
N ALA A 339 -20.03 -2.14 -8.57
CA ALA A 339 -18.95 -1.88 -7.61
C ALA A 339 -18.07 -3.09 -7.36
N LEU A 340 -18.67 -4.25 -7.14
CA LEU A 340 -17.93 -5.50 -6.95
C LEU A 340 -17.07 -5.84 -8.19
N CYS A 341 -17.60 -5.65 -9.40
CA CYS A 341 -16.80 -5.79 -10.62
C CYS A 341 -15.62 -4.80 -10.68
N SER A 342 -15.86 -3.53 -10.32
CA SER A 342 -14.83 -2.47 -10.29
C SER A 342 -13.70 -2.80 -9.31
N THR A 343 -14.07 -3.23 -8.11
CA THR A 343 -13.11 -3.58 -7.05
C THR A 343 -12.33 -4.82 -7.44
N LEU A 344 -12.98 -5.83 -8.04
CA LEU A 344 -12.32 -7.03 -8.53
C LEU A 344 -11.28 -6.72 -9.62
N MET A 345 -11.61 -5.83 -10.55
CA MET A 345 -10.64 -5.30 -11.51
C MET A 345 -9.48 -4.61 -10.79
N GLY A 346 -9.77 -3.80 -9.78
CA GLY A 346 -8.79 -3.11 -8.94
C GLY A 346 -7.87 -4.04 -8.14
N SER A 347 -8.34 -5.21 -7.71
CA SER A 347 -7.54 -6.20 -6.98
C SER A 347 -6.67 -7.05 -7.90
N ILE A 348 -7.15 -7.42 -9.09
CA ILE A 348 -6.38 -8.25 -10.04
C ILE A 348 -5.39 -7.40 -10.84
N LEU A 349 -5.64 -6.10 -11.04
CA LEU A 349 -4.77 -5.21 -11.82
C LEU A 349 -3.33 -5.10 -11.25
N PRO A 350 -3.08 -4.93 -9.95
CA PRO A 350 -1.72 -4.82 -9.40
C PRO A 350 -0.88 -6.11 -9.44
N GLN A 351 -1.50 -7.29 -9.29
CA GLN A 351 -0.76 -8.55 -9.09
C GLN A 351 0.25 -8.88 -10.18
N PRO A 352 -0.10 -8.78 -11.48
CA PRO A 352 0.81 -9.15 -12.55
C PRO A 352 2.02 -8.19 -12.62
N ARG A 353 1.86 -6.94 -12.17
CA ARG A 353 2.95 -5.95 -12.11
C ARG A 353 3.94 -6.26 -11.01
N ILE A 354 3.43 -6.67 -9.84
CA ILE A 354 4.27 -7.09 -8.70
C ILE A 354 5.03 -8.37 -9.08
N LEU A 355 4.36 -9.35 -9.68
CA LEU A 355 5.00 -10.58 -10.21
C LEU A 355 6.07 -10.27 -11.26
N MET A 356 5.77 -9.36 -12.18
CA MET A 356 6.74 -8.91 -13.19
C MET A 356 7.95 -8.23 -12.54
N ALA A 357 7.76 -7.39 -11.52
CA ALA A 357 8.84 -6.74 -10.80
C ALA A 357 9.74 -7.76 -10.07
N MET A 358 9.15 -8.73 -9.37
CA MET A 358 9.90 -9.80 -8.71
C MET A 358 10.64 -10.72 -9.69
N ALA A 359 10.04 -11.03 -10.84
CA ALA A 359 10.69 -11.84 -11.87
C ALA A 359 11.84 -11.09 -12.56
N ARG A 360 11.73 -9.76 -12.73
CA ARG A 360 12.82 -8.90 -13.21
C ARG A 360 13.99 -8.83 -12.22
N ASP A 361 13.69 -8.92 -10.92
CA ASP A 361 14.69 -8.92 -9.86
C ASP A 361 15.30 -10.32 -9.61
N GLY A 362 14.86 -11.36 -10.33
CA GLY A 362 15.40 -12.72 -10.24
C GLY A 362 14.85 -13.56 -9.07
N LEU A 363 13.89 -13.02 -8.30
CA LEU A 363 13.24 -13.71 -7.18
C LEU A 363 12.18 -14.72 -7.61
N LEU A 364 11.73 -14.64 -8.87
CA LEU A 364 10.77 -15.55 -9.48
C LEU A 364 11.26 -16.03 -10.84
N PRO A 365 10.76 -17.18 -11.34
CA PRO A 365 11.07 -17.66 -12.68
C PRO A 365 10.80 -16.59 -13.74
N SER A 366 11.67 -16.48 -14.74
CA SER A 366 11.55 -15.53 -15.85
C SER A 366 10.23 -15.65 -16.64
N PHE A 367 9.51 -16.77 -16.48
CA PHE A 367 8.17 -16.96 -17.03
C PHE A 367 7.18 -15.82 -16.69
N PHE A 368 7.31 -15.20 -15.51
CA PHE A 368 6.41 -14.14 -15.04
C PHE A 368 6.81 -12.73 -15.51
N SER A 369 7.99 -12.55 -16.13
CA SER A 369 8.44 -11.24 -16.66
C SER A 369 8.07 -11.01 -18.13
N ASP A 370 7.54 -12.03 -18.82
CA ASP A 370 7.12 -11.94 -20.21
C ASP A 370 5.89 -11.04 -20.38
N VAL A 371 6.06 -9.95 -21.14
CA VAL A 371 4.99 -9.01 -21.50
C VAL A 371 4.53 -9.25 -22.93
N ASN A 372 3.21 -9.31 -23.17
CA ASN A 372 2.67 -9.50 -24.51
C ASN A 372 2.88 -8.23 -25.38
N LYS A 373 3.34 -8.41 -26.63
CA LYS A 373 3.69 -7.30 -27.54
C LYS A 373 2.49 -6.43 -27.93
N HIS A 374 1.31 -7.01 -28.10
CA HIS A 374 0.12 -6.27 -28.54
C HIS A 374 -0.59 -5.54 -27.41
N THR A 375 -0.72 -6.17 -26.23
CA THR A 375 -1.49 -5.61 -25.12
C THR A 375 -0.63 -4.88 -24.09
N GLN A 376 0.69 -5.08 -24.10
CA GLN A 376 1.64 -4.56 -23.11
C GLN A 376 1.30 -5.00 -21.66
N VAL A 377 0.58 -6.12 -21.53
CA VAL A 377 0.20 -6.72 -20.25
C VAL A 377 0.92 -8.07 -20.08
N PRO A 378 1.39 -8.43 -18.85
CA PRO A 378 1.92 -9.75 -18.55
C PRO A 378 0.80 -10.81 -18.45
N VAL A 379 0.25 -11.22 -19.60
CA VAL A 379 -0.91 -12.12 -19.72
C VAL A 379 -0.73 -13.43 -18.93
N LYS A 380 0.47 -14.02 -18.98
CA LYS A 380 0.77 -15.28 -18.28
C LYS A 380 0.57 -15.15 -16.76
N SER A 381 1.10 -14.08 -16.18
CA SER A 381 0.97 -13.77 -14.76
C SER A 381 -0.48 -13.54 -14.37
N THR A 382 -1.23 -12.78 -15.18
CA THR A 382 -2.66 -12.51 -14.96
C THR A 382 -3.51 -13.78 -14.99
N VAL A 383 -3.23 -14.71 -15.91
CA VAL A 383 -3.97 -15.98 -16.00
C VAL A 383 -3.70 -16.87 -14.80
N VAL A 384 -2.44 -16.95 -14.34
CA VAL A 384 -2.07 -17.77 -13.16
C VAL A 384 -2.72 -17.22 -11.89
N THR A 385 -2.67 -15.90 -11.67
CA THR A 385 -3.29 -15.29 -10.47
C THR A 385 -4.81 -15.31 -10.54
N GLY A 386 -5.39 -15.09 -11.72
CA GLY A 386 -6.83 -15.20 -11.95
C GLY A 386 -7.35 -16.63 -11.70
N LEU A 387 -6.60 -17.65 -12.12
CA LEU A 387 -6.93 -19.04 -11.85
C LEU A 387 -6.89 -19.35 -10.35
N LEU A 388 -5.84 -18.90 -9.65
CA LEU A 388 -5.72 -19.09 -8.20
C LEU A 388 -6.85 -18.38 -7.44
N SER A 389 -7.17 -17.14 -7.83
CA SER A 389 -8.29 -16.37 -7.28
C SER A 389 -9.64 -17.03 -7.56
N GLY A 390 -9.85 -17.57 -8.76
CA GLY A 390 -11.08 -18.30 -9.10
C GLY A 390 -11.27 -19.56 -8.25
N ILE A 391 -10.19 -20.30 -7.97
CA ILE A 391 -10.22 -21.48 -7.10
C ILE A 391 -10.55 -21.08 -5.65
N LEU A 392 -9.92 -20.03 -5.12
CA LEU A 392 -10.19 -19.57 -3.76
C LEU A 392 -11.62 -19.02 -3.61
N ALA A 393 -12.10 -18.25 -4.60
CA ALA A 393 -13.47 -17.76 -4.65
C ALA A 393 -14.50 -18.91 -4.65
N PHE A 394 -14.15 -20.05 -5.25
CA PHE A 394 -15.02 -21.22 -5.29
C PHE A 394 -15.16 -21.92 -3.93
N PHE A 395 -14.08 -22.02 -3.13
CA PHE A 395 -14.05 -22.85 -1.91
C PHE A 395 -14.18 -22.09 -0.58
N MET A 396 -13.79 -20.83 -0.47
CA MET A 396 -13.66 -20.14 0.83
C MET A 396 -14.75 -19.09 1.06
N ASP A 397 -15.16 -18.81 2.30
CA ASP A 397 -16.18 -17.79 2.60
C ASP A 397 -15.68 -16.35 2.67
N VAL A 398 -16.57 -15.37 2.40
CA VAL A 398 -16.24 -13.93 2.31
C VAL A 398 -15.62 -13.41 3.61
N GLU A 399 -16.18 -13.77 4.77
CA GLU A 399 -15.74 -13.28 6.08
C GLU A 399 -14.33 -13.78 6.43
N GLN A 400 -14.07 -15.08 6.19
CA GLN A 400 -12.75 -15.67 6.39
C GLN A 400 -11.72 -15.03 5.47
N LEU A 401 -12.07 -14.82 4.21
CA LEU A 401 -11.20 -14.15 3.24
C LEU A 401 -10.93 -12.70 3.67
N ALA A 402 -11.95 -11.94 4.06
CA ALA A 402 -11.80 -10.54 4.48
C ALA A 402 -10.90 -10.40 5.72
N GLY A 403 -11.07 -11.27 6.72
CA GLY A 403 -10.21 -11.29 7.91
C GLY A 403 -8.74 -11.59 7.57
N MET A 404 -8.49 -12.58 6.70
CA MET A 404 -7.14 -12.93 6.25
C MET A 404 -6.47 -11.78 5.46
N VAL A 405 -7.22 -11.10 4.59
CA VAL A 405 -6.73 -9.97 3.80
C VAL A 405 -6.33 -8.82 4.72
N SER A 406 -7.21 -8.41 5.64
CA SER A 406 -6.94 -7.29 6.55
C SER A 406 -5.65 -7.49 7.35
N VAL A 407 -5.39 -8.71 7.84
CA VAL A 407 -4.14 -9.03 8.55
C VAL A 407 -2.93 -8.89 7.63
N GLY A 408 -3.00 -9.44 6.40
CA GLY A 408 -1.93 -9.34 5.41
C GLY A 408 -1.61 -7.88 5.03
N THR A 409 -2.64 -7.08 4.75
CA THR A 409 -2.48 -5.67 4.36
C THR A 409 -1.92 -4.83 5.49
N LEU A 410 -2.36 -5.04 6.73
CA LEU A 410 -1.80 -4.33 7.89
C LEU A 410 -0.31 -4.62 8.05
N VAL A 411 0.12 -5.87 7.84
CA VAL A 411 1.55 -6.21 7.83
C VAL A 411 2.27 -5.46 6.69
N ALA A 412 1.73 -5.44 5.48
CA ALA A 412 2.33 -4.70 4.37
C ALA A 412 2.45 -3.19 4.67
N PHE A 413 1.40 -2.57 5.23
CA PHE A 413 1.37 -1.15 5.55
C PHE A 413 2.33 -0.78 6.68
N THR A 414 2.47 -1.65 7.70
CA THR A 414 3.46 -1.43 8.76
C THR A 414 4.89 -1.45 8.20
N VAL A 415 5.22 -2.36 7.28
CA VAL A 415 6.53 -2.38 6.63
C VAL A 415 6.76 -1.16 5.75
N VAL A 416 5.73 -0.64 5.08
CA VAL A 416 5.81 0.62 4.33
C VAL A 416 6.07 1.80 5.26
N ALA A 417 5.39 1.89 6.40
CA ALA A 417 5.64 2.92 7.40
C ALA A 417 7.08 2.83 7.97
N ILE A 418 7.56 1.62 8.24
CA ILE A 418 8.95 1.37 8.65
C ILE A 418 9.91 1.79 7.54
N SER A 419 9.58 1.53 6.27
CA SER A 419 10.41 1.92 5.12
C SER A 419 10.56 3.45 5.02
N VAL A 420 9.50 4.22 5.30
CA VAL A 420 9.60 5.70 5.39
C VAL A 420 10.55 6.12 6.51
N LEU A 421 10.44 5.51 7.71
CA LEU A 421 11.33 5.82 8.83
C LEU A 421 12.79 5.50 8.49
N ILE A 422 13.05 4.33 7.90
CA ILE A 422 14.40 3.96 7.47
C ILE A 422 14.92 4.96 6.45
N LEU A 423 14.13 5.32 5.45
CA LEU A 423 14.54 6.28 4.41
C LEU A 423 14.87 7.68 4.99
N ARG A 424 14.23 8.07 6.10
CA ARG A 424 14.39 9.40 6.73
C ARG A 424 15.57 9.49 7.71
N TYR A 425 15.89 8.39 8.38
CA TYR A 425 16.90 8.37 9.44
C TYR A 425 18.16 7.57 9.09
N VAL A 426 18.06 6.67 8.11
CA VAL A 426 19.16 5.83 7.61
C VAL A 426 19.01 5.72 6.09
N PRO A 427 19.21 6.83 5.34
CA PRO A 427 19.14 6.79 3.89
C PRO A 427 20.11 5.72 3.36
N PRO A 428 19.68 4.86 2.41
CA PRO A 428 20.58 3.87 1.84
C PRO A 428 21.73 4.58 1.10
N ASP A 429 22.97 4.26 1.48
CA ASP A 429 24.23 4.90 1.03
C ASP A 429 24.60 4.66 -0.45
N GLU A 430 23.63 4.55 -1.35
CA GLU A 430 23.88 4.07 -2.71
C GLU A 430 23.27 4.99 -3.78
N VAL A 431 23.60 6.28 -3.70
CA VAL A 431 23.62 7.15 -4.89
C VAL A 431 25.09 7.39 -5.21
N PRO A 432 25.66 6.82 -6.28
CA PRO A 432 27.01 7.19 -6.68
C PRO A 432 27.04 8.70 -6.95
N LEU A 433 27.95 9.40 -6.27
CA LEU A 433 28.29 10.78 -6.60
C LEU A 433 28.70 10.82 -8.08
N SER A 434 28.23 11.84 -8.80
CA SER A 434 28.60 12.05 -10.21
C SER A 434 30.13 11.99 -10.35
N PRO A 435 30.68 11.31 -11.39
CA PRO A 435 32.12 11.12 -11.58
C PRO A 435 32.92 12.44 -11.59
N SER A 436 32.26 13.56 -11.94
CA SER A 436 32.84 14.90 -11.87
C SER A 436 33.19 15.38 -10.45
N PHE A 437 32.44 14.93 -9.43
CA PHE A 437 32.73 15.24 -8.03
C PHE A 437 33.76 14.28 -7.43
N GLN A 438 33.78 13.02 -7.89
CA GLN A 438 34.82 12.06 -7.54
C GLN A 438 36.20 12.54 -8.04
N GLU A 439 36.29 12.99 -9.30
CA GLU A 439 37.51 13.57 -9.86
C GLU A 439 37.94 14.85 -9.14
N ALA A 440 36.98 15.69 -8.72
CA ALA A 440 37.28 16.89 -7.95
C ALA A 440 37.85 16.54 -6.57
N ILE A 441 37.29 15.55 -5.88
CA ILE A 441 37.76 15.07 -4.57
C ILE A 441 39.12 14.38 -4.69
N ASP A 442 39.32 13.54 -5.72
CA ASP A 442 40.59 12.87 -5.99
C ASP A 442 41.69 13.86 -6.41
N SER A 443 41.34 14.91 -7.17
CA SER A 443 42.31 15.96 -7.53
C SER A 443 42.75 16.81 -6.33
N VAL A 444 41.85 17.00 -5.35
CA VAL A 444 42.13 17.75 -4.11
C VAL A 444 42.89 16.89 -3.11
N SER A 445 42.57 15.60 -2.99
CA SER A 445 43.28 14.66 -2.11
C SER A 445 44.71 14.41 -2.59
N VAL A 446 44.93 14.25 -3.90
CA VAL A 446 46.28 14.09 -4.50
C VAL A 446 47.14 15.34 -4.30
N ARG A 447 46.57 16.56 -4.41
CA ARG A 447 47.32 17.80 -4.11
C ARG A 447 47.76 17.86 -2.65
N TYR A 448 46.93 17.41 -1.73
CA TYR A 448 47.24 17.42 -0.29
C TYR A 448 48.30 16.38 0.10
N SER A 449 48.35 15.23 -0.59
CA SER A 449 49.40 14.23 -0.37
C SER A 449 50.75 14.65 -0.94
N SER A 450 50.78 15.42 -2.04
CA SER A 450 52.03 15.87 -2.67
C SER A 450 52.74 17.00 -1.92
N SER A 451 52.03 17.77 -1.10
CA SER A 451 52.58 18.90 -0.34
C SER A 451 53.14 18.51 1.03
N SER A 452 52.90 17.28 1.51
CA SER A 452 53.38 16.80 2.81
C SER A 452 54.69 16.01 2.74
N SER A 453 55.39 16.00 1.60
CA SER A 453 56.59 15.16 1.37
C SER A 453 57.87 15.93 0.97
N LYS A 454 57.99 17.21 1.31
CA LYS A 454 59.28 17.92 1.18
C LYS A 454 59.53 18.83 2.37
N GLU A 455 60.38 18.36 3.27
CA GLU A 455 60.99 19.18 4.32
C GLU A 455 62.41 19.59 3.87
N VAL A 456 62.73 20.86 4.11
CA VAL A 456 64.06 21.51 4.28
C VAL A 456 64.97 21.73 3.05
N ASP A 457 65.23 22.99 2.68
CA ASP A 457 66.56 23.63 2.82
C ASP A 457 66.60 25.14 2.45
N VAL A 458 67.60 25.81 3.01
CA VAL A 458 67.82 27.25 3.20
C VAL A 458 68.38 27.96 1.94
N GLU A 459 68.17 29.29 1.85
CA GLU A 459 69.18 30.35 1.51
C GLU A 459 68.84 31.41 0.42
N ASN A 460 69.04 32.67 0.83
CA ASN A 460 69.18 34.00 0.16
C ASN A 460 69.03 34.19 -1.38
N ILE A 461 68.35 35.30 -1.79
CA ILE A 461 68.92 36.50 -2.48
C ILE A 461 67.79 37.48 -2.92
N LYS A 462 68.17 38.76 -3.00
CA LYS A 462 67.41 40.02 -3.11
C LYS A 462 66.80 40.36 -4.50
N THR A 463 65.75 41.21 -4.43
CA THR A 463 65.34 42.37 -5.28
C THR A 463 65.34 42.28 -6.81
N ASP A 464 64.17 42.45 -7.46
CA ASP A 464 63.76 43.71 -8.13
C ASP A 464 62.36 43.62 -8.78
N ASP A 465 61.78 44.80 -9.02
CA ASP A 465 60.42 45.17 -9.45
C ASP A 465 59.81 44.46 -10.68
N ILE A 466 58.46 44.42 -10.73
CA ILE A 466 57.60 45.10 -11.72
C ILE A 466 56.12 44.65 -11.56
N THR A 467 55.29 45.61 -11.11
CA THR A 467 53.85 45.87 -11.35
C THR A 467 52.92 44.77 -11.91
N SER A 468 51.81 44.48 -11.20
CA SER A 468 50.44 44.99 -11.48
C SER A 468 49.32 44.04 -10.96
N SER A 469 48.32 44.65 -10.29
CA SER A 469 46.92 44.23 -10.05
C SER A 469 46.60 42.73 -9.85
N ASP A 470 46.06 42.25 -8.74
CA ASP A 470 44.79 42.67 -8.15
C ASP A 470 44.60 42.13 -6.72
N ARG A 471 43.70 42.81 -6.00
CA ARG A 471 43.52 42.78 -4.55
C ARG A 471 42.99 41.45 -4.00
N ILE A 472 43.72 40.93 -3.02
CA ILE A 472 43.22 40.04 -1.95
C ILE A 472 42.43 40.87 -0.92
N PRO A 473 41.41 40.29 -0.27
CA PRO A 473 41.41 40.38 1.19
C PRO A 473 41.24 39.01 1.86
N LEU A 474 42.24 38.71 2.70
CA LEU A 474 42.15 38.12 4.04
C LEU A 474 40.96 37.16 4.31
N LEU A 475 41.27 35.87 4.39
CA LEU A 475 40.68 35.00 5.40
C LEU A 475 41.78 34.29 6.18
N VAL A 476 41.99 34.85 7.36
CA VAL A 476 42.75 34.33 8.50
C VAL A 476 42.36 32.88 8.78
N GLY A 477 43.36 32.09 9.15
CA GLY A 477 43.26 30.65 9.33
C GLY A 477 42.17 30.19 10.30
N LYS A 478 41.57 29.06 9.94
CA LYS A 478 41.06 28.09 10.90
C LYS A 478 41.28 26.70 10.33
N GLN A 479 42.41 26.09 10.71
CA GLN A 479 42.51 24.63 10.70
C GLN A 479 41.30 24.10 11.49
N THR A 480 40.45 23.32 10.85
CA THR A 480 39.41 22.54 11.55
C THR A 480 39.55 21.08 11.11
N PRO A 481 39.72 20.13 12.05
CA PRO A 481 39.73 18.71 11.76
C PRO A 481 38.28 18.24 11.67
N VAL A 482 37.57 18.54 10.58
CA VAL A 482 36.11 18.34 10.50
C VAL A 482 35.70 17.12 9.67
N GLY A 483 36.57 16.53 8.84
CA GLY A 483 36.21 15.38 8.01
C GLY A 483 35.90 14.09 8.78
N CYS A 484 36.84 13.64 9.64
CA CYS A 484 36.73 12.32 10.29
C CYS A 484 35.70 12.28 11.44
N ASN A 485 35.57 13.37 12.21
CA ASN A 485 34.64 13.40 13.34
C ASN A 485 33.17 13.57 12.89
N PHE A 486 32.93 14.19 11.74
CA PHE A 486 31.58 14.37 11.20
C PHE A 486 31.03 13.06 10.64
N GLU A 487 31.79 12.34 9.80
CA GLU A 487 31.38 11.04 9.25
C GLU A 487 31.18 9.97 10.33
N VAL A 488 32.06 9.91 11.34
CA VAL A 488 31.93 8.97 12.46
C VAL A 488 30.69 9.27 13.31
N ASN A 489 30.34 10.55 13.49
CA ASN A 489 29.15 10.95 14.23
C ASN A 489 27.86 10.66 13.42
N GLU A 490 27.90 10.80 12.10
CA GLU A 490 26.78 10.48 11.21
C GLU A 490 26.53 8.96 11.13
N ALA A 491 27.58 8.15 11.02
CA ALA A 491 27.48 6.68 11.05
C ALA A 491 26.98 6.17 12.41
N ASN A 492 27.44 6.76 13.51
CA ASN A 492 26.93 6.44 14.85
C ASN A 492 25.47 6.89 15.03
N ARG A 493 25.09 8.07 14.52
CA ARG A 493 23.70 8.54 14.52
C ARG A 493 22.78 7.61 13.72
N ARG A 494 23.21 7.16 12.54
CA ARG A 494 22.46 6.17 11.73
C ARG A 494 22.33 4.81 12.43
N LYS A 495 23.38 4.34 13.10
CA LYS A 495 23.31 3.12 13.92
C LYS A 495 22.32 3.28 15.08
N ILE A 496 22.38 4.40 15.80
CA ILE A 496 21.46 4.72 16.90
C ILE A 496 20.03 4.78 16.37
N ALA A 497 19.78 5.47 15.27
CA ALA A 497 18.46 5.56 14.68
C ALA A 497 17.92 4.20 14.22
N GLY A 498 18.75 3.36 13.58
CA GLY A 498 18.39 2.00 13.21
C GLY A 498 18.03 1.12 14.41
N TRP A 499 18.78 1.22 15.50
CA TRP A 499 18.45 0.54 16.76
C TRP A 499 17.13 1.07 17.36
N THR A 500 16.91 2.38 17.33
CA THR A 500 15.66 2.97 17.81
C THR A 500 14.45 2.52 17.00
N ILE A 501 14.56 2.42 15.67
CA ILE A 501 13.51 1.86 14.80
C ILE A 501 13.24 0.39 15.13
N MET A 502 14.28 -0.42 15.37
CA MET A 502 14.10 -1.81 15.79
C MET A 502 13.39 -1.90 17.16
N VAL A 503 13.75 -1.04 18.10
CA VAL A 503 13.12 -0.97 19.44
C VAL A 503 11.65 -0.55 19.34
N THR A 504 11.30 0.42 18.48
CA THR A 504 9.89 0.79 18.26
C THR A 504 9.10 -0.35 17.64
N CYS A 505 9.67 -1.07 16.66
CA CYS A 505 9.02 -2.24 16.05
C CYS A 505 8.78 -3.36 17.08
N ILE A 506 9.78 -3.65 17.91
CA ILE A 506 9.66 -4.63 19.00
C ILE A 506 8.60 -4.17 20.00
N GLY A 507 8.57 -2.88 20.36
CA GLY A 507 7.55 -2.30 21.24
C GLY A 507 6.14 -2.48 20.70
N VAL A 508 5.93 -2.20 19.40
CA VAL A 508 4.63 -2.42 18.71
C VAL A 508 4.24 -3.90 18.71
N LEU A 509 5.16 -4.81 18.39
CA LEU A 509 4.90 -6.25 18.38
C LEU A 509 4.56 -6.79 19.79
N VAL A 510 5.30 -6.37 20.82
CA VAL A 510 5.02 -6.75 22.21
C VAL A 510 3.67 -6.20 22.66
N LEU A 511 3.38 -4.94 22.34
CA LEU A 511 2.11 -4.31 22.70
C LEU A 511 0.91 -5.00 22.01
N THR A 512 1.00 -5.26 20.72
CA THR A 512 -0.08 -5.89 19.93
C THR A 512 -0.28 -7.36 20.28
N SER A 513 0.79 -8.12 20.50
CA SER A 513 0.71 -9.51 20.94
C SER A 513 0.11 -9.64 22.34
N ALA A 514 0.53 -8.78 23.27
CA ALA A 514 -0.06 -8.73 24.62
C ALA A 514 -1.53 -8.30 24.59
N ALA A 515 -1.87 -7.31 23.77
CA ALA A 515 -3.26 -6.86 23.61
C ALA A 515 -4.15 -7.98 23.04
N SER A 516 -3.64 -8.80 22.12
CA SER A 516 -4.40 -9.86 21.43
C SER A 516 -4.54 -11.14 22.25
N SER A 517 -3.62 -11.41 23.19
CA SER A 517 -3.65 -12.63 24.00
C SER A 517 -4.68 -12.54 25.13
N VAL A 518 -5.93 -12.91 24.83
CA VAL A 518 -7.03 -12.97 25.82
C VAL A 518 -6.86 -14.15 26.80
N SER A 519 -6.04 -15.15 26.45
CA SER A 519 -5.76 -16.34 27.27
C SER A 519 -4.72 -16.12 28.39
N LEU A 520 -4.02 -14.98 28.43
CA LEU A 520 -3.03 -14.69 29.47
C LEU A 520 -3.69 -14.14 30.74
N TYR A 521 -3.08 -14.42 31.90
CA TYR A 521 -3.48 -13.81 33.16
C TYR A 521 -3.48 -12.28 33.06
N SER A 522 -4.54 -11.64 33.56
CA SER A 522 -4.77 -10.19 33.45
C SER A 522 -3.56 -9.35 33.85
N SER A 523 -2.86 -9.71 34.94
CA SER A 523 -1.65 -9.02 35.41
C SER A 523 -0.46 -9.12 34.44
N LEU A 524 -0.27 -10.27 33.78
CA LEU A 524 0.77 -10.46 32.76
C LEU A 524 0.46 -9.67 31.49
N ARG A 525 -0.83 -9.59 31.12
CA ARG A 525 -1.28 -8.80 29.98
C ARG A 525 -1.02 -7.31 30.19
N PHE A 526 -1.38 -6.76 31.34
CA PHE A 526 -1.13 -5.35 31.65
C PHE A 526 0.36 -5.01 31.74
N THR A 527 1.18 -5.89 32.30
CA THR A 527 2.63 -5.67 32.38
C THR A 527 3.29 -5.71 31.01
N LEU A 528 2.95 -6.68 30.15
CA LEU A 528 3.46 -6.74 28.79
C LEU A 528 2.98 -5.56 27.92
N CYS A 529 1.71 -5.15 28.06
CA CYS A 529 1.22 -3.93 27.43
C CYS A 529 1.98 -2.68 27.92
N GLY A 530 2.25 -2.59 29.22
CA GLY A 530 3.04 -1.50 29.80
C GLY A 530 4.45 -1.45 29.23
N ILE A 531 5.14 -2.60 29.17
CA ILE A 531 6.49 -2.71 28.61
C ILE A 531 6.50 -2.33 27.13
N GLY A 532 5.57 -2.89 26.33
CA GLY A 532 5.44 -2.56 24.91
C GLY A 532 5.17 -1.06 24.69
N GLY A 533 4.27 -0.47 25.48
CA GLY A 533 3.96 0.96 25.43
C GLY A 533 5.15 1.85 25.79
N VAL A 534 5.93 1.49 26.81
CA VAL A 534 7.13 2.23 27.21
C VAL A 534 8.21 2.13 26.12
N LEU A 535 8.42 0.95 25.53
CA LEU A 535 9.38 0.76 24.42
C LEU A 535 8.99 1.58 23.19
N LEU A 536 7.69 1.62 22.87
CA LEU A 536 7.17 2.38 21.74
C LEU A 536 7.33 3.89 21.98
N LEU A 537 6.91 4.39 23.15
CA LEU A 537 7.02 5.81 23.50
C LEU A 537 8.48 6.27 23.60
N SER A 538 9.35 5.49 24.24
CA SER A 538 10.77 5.83 24.34
C SER A 538 11.44 5.87 22.98
N GLY A 539 11.12 4.92 22.10
CA GLY A 539 11.65 4.91 20.74
C GLY A 539 11.12 6.06 19.87
N LEU A 540 9.84 6.42 19.97
CA LEU A 540 9.29 7.59 19.28
C LEU A 540 9.90 8.90 19.78
N VAL A 541 10.03 9.07 21.10
CA VAL A 541 10.69 10.24 21.69
C VAL A 541 12.12 10.30 21.18
N LEU A 542 12.90 9.23 21.26
CA LEU A 542 14.27 9.22 20.74
C LEU A 542 14.34 9.59 19.25
N LEU A 543 13.41 9.11 18.41
CA LEU A 543 13.34 9.49 17.00
C LEU A 543 13.04 10.98 16.79
N THR A 544 12.22 11.60 17.65
CA THR A 544 11.96 13.05 17.57
C THR A 544 13.15 13.91 17.98
N TRP A 545 14.06 13.37 18.80
CA TRP A 545 15.28 14.05 19.25
C TRP A 545 16.48 13.85 18.32
N ILE A 546 16.45 12.83 17.48
CA ILE A 546 17.44 12.63 16.43
C ILE A 546 17.09 13.59 15.30
N ASP A 547 18.02 14.48 14.93
CA ASP A 547 17.88 15.34 13.74
C ASP A 547 17.51 14.46 12.55
N GLN A 548 16.71 14.98 11.62
CA GLN A 548 16.42 14.26 10.37
C GLN A 548 17.58 14.45 9.41
N ASP A 549 17.91 13.42 8.64
CA ASP A 549 18.82 13.63 7.51
C ASP A 549 18.07 14.46 6.46
N ASP A 550 18.23 15.78 6.55
CA ASP A 550 17.83 16.77 5.53
C ASP A 550 18.67 16.64 4.25
N ALA A 551 19.49 15.59 4.14
CA ALA A 551 20.22 15.23 2.96
C ALA A 551 19.22 15.00 1.82
N ARG A 552 18.98 16.08 1.08
CA ARG A 552 18.59 16.11 -0.32
C ARG A 552 19.53 15.21 -1.11
N HIS A 553 19.41 13.90 -0.97
CA HIS A 553 19.85 13.00 -2.02
C HIS A 553 18.85 13.24 -3.15
N ASN A 554 19.30 14.08 -4.10
CA ASN A 554 18.64 14.43 -5.34
C ASN A 554 18.27 13.14 -6.11
N PHE A 555 17.15 12.52 -5.76
CA PHE A 555 16.44 11.62 -6.65
C PHE A 555 15.57 12.46 -7.58
N GLY A 556 16.23 13.17 -8.51
CA GLY A 556 15.61 14.06 -9.49
C GLY A 556 15.36 15.48 -8.97
N HIS A 557 15.73 16.47 -9.78
CA HIS A 557 15.78 17.91 -9.48
C HIS A 557 14.62 18.52 -8.68
N SER A 558 15.00 19.59 -7.95
CA SER A 558 14.20 20.64 -7.32
C SER A 558 12.88 20.98 -8.03
N GLY A 559 11.78 20.43 -7.52
CA GLY A 559 10.46 21.06 -7.54
C GLY A 559 10.15 21.60 -6.16
N GLY A 560 10.47 22.88 -5.91
CA GLY A 560 10.07 23.56 -4.70
C GLY A 560 8.55 23.79 -4.69
N MET A 561 7.86 23.30 -3.67
CA MET A 561 6.60 23.89 -3.22
C MET A 561 6.92 24.81 -2.05
N LEU A 562 7.25 26.06 -2.36
CA LEU A 562 6.99 27.28 -1.58
C LEU A 562 7.73 28.44 -2.25
N SER A 563 7.10 28.96 -3.30
CA SER A 563 7.16 30.36 -3.73
C SER A 563 5.95 30.63 -4.60
#